data_AF-A5UET2-F1
#
_entry.id   AF-A5UET2-F1
#
_cell.length_a   1.000
_cell.length_b   1.000
_cell.length_c   1.000
_cell.angle_alpha   90.00
_cell.angle_beta   90.00
_cell.angle_gamma   90.00
#
_symmetry.space_group_name_H-M   'P 1'
#
loop_
_entity.id
_entity.type
_entity.pdbx_description
1 polymer ?
#
loop_
_entity_poly.entity_id
_entity_poly.type
_entity_poly.pdbx_seq_one_letter_code
_entity_poly.pdbx_strand_id
1 'polypeptide(L)'
;MTIKELYLIEVKGELRTEEELNAIAADISKAKLNLEEHISLEEQLVENKKEFENLKNSLITLKKSYNDAQEQITEISQWHEQSEKLSGDISNYEFTAQNNLTKITTLATTAETNKPQIEKYHEDIEGMIKLFNKQKEEIEMIIEDANRASMAGSFKTQSENIDSKMKAVDKILLGSLVATSVISLFNYSTSLSAADSLNILQFLAKSIVTIPLLVIAWLKAKERAYLFRLREDYNYKYSSAMAFEGYKKQVQEQDPKLHQQLLQIAVDNLGINPTKVFDKDLKSTPLETIIDGVGKRLDKAVDGIKGEVNDIPKKTKELIDDE
;
A
#
# COMPACT_ATOMS: atom_id res chain seq x y z
N MET A 1 -101.12 44.41 -110.48
CA MET A 1 -100.17 43.34 -110.78
C MET A 1 -98.78 43.96 -110.82
N THR A 2 -97.87 43.57 -109.93
CA THR A 2 -96.49 44.12 -109.90
C THR A 2 -95.67 43.57 -111.09
N ILE A 3 -94.63 44.27 -111.56
CA ILE A 3 -93.83 43.86 -112.74
C ILE A 3 -93.29 42.42 -112.63
N LYS A 4 -93.03 41.94 -111.41
CA LYS A 4 -92.63 40.55 -111.14
C LYS A 4 -93.72 39.52 -111.44
N GLU A 5 -94.98 39.86 -111.19
CA GLU A 5 -96.13 38.99 -111.45
C GLU A 5 -96.38 38.86 -112.96
N LEU A 6 -96.15 39.93 -113.74
CA LEU A 6 -96.33 39.92 -115.20
C LEU A 6 -95.40 38.90 -115.90
N TYR A 7 -94.16 38.80 -115.42
CA TYR A 7 -93.12 37.91 -115.98
C TYR A 7 -93.42 36.41 -115.79
N LEU A 8 -94.28 36.07 -114.84
CA LEU A 8 -94.71 34.69 -114.56
C LEU A 8 -95.89 34.25 -115.43
N ILE A 9 -96.56 35.21 -116.09
CA ILE A 9 -97.82 35.00 -116.81
C ILE A 9 -97.62 35.09 -118.33
N GLU A 10 -96.61 35.82 -118.80
CA GLU A 10 -96.31 35.99 -120.22
C GLU A 10 -95.04 35.21 -120.63
N VAL A 11 -95.10 34.46 -121.72
CA VAL A 11 -93.92 33.88 -122.37
C VAL A 11 -93.92 34.25 -123.85
N LYS A 12 -92.85 34.91 -124.29
CA LYS A 12 -92.61 35.26 -125.70
C LYS A 12 -93.78 36.02 -126.38
N GLY A 13 -94.47 36.91 -125.66
CA GLY A 13 -95.54 37.74 -126.23
C GLY A 13 -96.95 37.13 -126.17
N GLU A 14 -97.13 35.94 -125.61
CA GLU A 14 -98.45 35.32 -125.38
C GLU A 14 -98.67 34.99 -123.89
N LEU A 15 -99.94 35.04 -123.45
CA LEU A 15 -100.33 34.63 -122.10
C LEU A 15 -100.20 33.12 -121.98
N ARG A 16 -99.49 32.64 -120.95
CA ARG A 16 -99.33 31.21 -120.65
C ARG A 16 -100.69 30.54 -120.51
N THR A 17 -100.78 29.30 -120.99
CA THR A 17 -101.99 28.49 -120.84
C THR A 17 -102.21 28.10 -119.38
N GLU A 18 -103.46 27.84 -119.01
CA GLU A 18 -103.84 27.49 -117.63
C GLU A 18 -103.12 26.20 -117.14
N GLU A 19 -102.82 25.29 -118.05
CA GLU A 19 -102.07 24.04 -117.79
C GLU A 19 -100.59 24.31 -117.47
N GLU A 20 -99.93 25.20 -118.21
CA GLU A 20 -98.54 25.61 -117.96
C GLU A 20 -98.40 26.42 -116.65
N LEU A 21 -99.37 27.29 -116.36
CA LEU A 21 -99.43 28.02 -115.08
C LEU A 21 -99.60 27.06 -113.90
N ASN A 22 -100.42 26.02 -114.03
CA ASN A 22 -100.59 24.99 -113.01
C ASN A 22 -99.34 24.11 -112.83
N ALA A 23 -98.65 23.74 -113.91
CA ALA A 23 -97.40 22.98 -113.85
C ALA A 23 -96.28 23.79 -113.16
N ILE A 24 -96.15 25.07 -113.50
CA ILE A 24 -95.19 25.99 -112.86
C ILE A 24 -95.54 26.22 -111.39
N ALA A 25 -96.83 26.35 -111.05
CA ALA A 25 -97.26 26.43 -109.65
C ALA A 25 -96.92 25.15 -108.87
N ALA A 26 -97.08 23.96 -109.49
CA ALA A 26 -96.70 22.68 -108.89
C ALA A 26 -95.18 22.56 -108.69
N ASP A 27 -94.38 22.98 -109.66
CA ASP A 27 -92.91 22.98 -109.57
C ASP A 27 -92.40 23.97 -108.52
N ILE A 28 -92.98 25.17 -108.44
CA ILE A 28 -92.68 26.16 -107.37
C ILE A 28 -93.05 25.58 -106.01
N SER A 29 -94.19 24.90 -105.89
CA SER A 29 -94.62 24.27 -104.64
C SER A 29 -93.64 23.15 -104.22
N LYS A 30 -93.20 22.32 -105.17
CA LYS A 30 -92.20 21.27 -104.94
C LYS A 30 -90.82 21.85 -104.58
N ALA A 31 -90.38 22.91 -105.26
CA ALA A 31 -89.13 23.61 -104.95
C ALA A 31 -89.18 24.25 -103.55
N LYS A 32 -90.34 24.78 -103.15
CA LYS A 32 -90.55 25.31 -101.80
C LYS A 32 -90.49 24.22 -100.73
N LEU A 33 -91.13 23.07 -100.96
CA LEU A 33 -91.06 21.91 -100.06
C LEU A 33 -89.62 21.40 -99.90
N ASN A 34 -88.88 21.26 -101.01
CA ASN A 34 -87.47 20.86 -100.96
C ASN A 34 -86.61 21.89 -100.22
N LEU A 35 -86.88 23.19 -100.39
CA LEU A 35 -86.17 24.24 -99.67
C LEU A 35 -86.45 24.18 -98.16
N GLU A 36 -87.70 23.92 -97.75
CA GLU A 36 -88.07 23.72 -96.34
C GLU A 36 -87.36 22.50 -95.74
N GLU A 37 -87.26 21.39 -96.48
CA GLU A 37 -86.49 20.20 -96.08
C GLU A 37 -84.99 20.50 -95.94
N HIS A 38 -84.40 21.22 -96.90
CA HIS A 38 -82.99 21.63 -96.84
C HIS A 38 -82.69 22.55 -95.65
N ILE A 39 -83.58 23.50 -95.33
CA ILE A 39 -83.46 24.36 -94.15
C ILE A 39 -83.46 23.51 -92.87
N SER A 40 -84.37 22.55 -92.76
CA SER A 40 -84.43 21.65 -91.60
C SER A 40 -83.17 20.78 -91.46
N LEU A 41 -82.64 20.28 -92.58
CA LEU A 41 -81.37 19.52 -92.60
C LEU A 41 -80.18 20.41 -92.21
N GLU A 42 -80.14 21.67 -92.65
CA GLU A 42 -79.10 22.62 -92.28
C GLU A 42 -79.14 22.93 -90.78
N GLU A 43 -80.34 23.11 -90.20
CA GLU A 43 -80.52 23.25 -88.75
C GLU A 43 -80.00 22.05 -87.96
N GLN A 44 -80.35 20.82 -88.40
CA GLN A 44 -79.82 19.58 -87.79
C GLN A 44 -78.30 19.47 -87.90
N LEU A 45 -77.72 19.89 -89.03
CA LEU A 45 -76.27 19.85 -89.23
C LEU A 45 -75.56 20.81 -88.27
N VAL A 46 -76.12 22.00 -88.04
CA VAL A 46 -75.62 22.96 -87.04
C VAL A 46 -75.68 22.38 -85.63
N GLU A 47 -76.79 21.72 -85.27
CA GLU A 47 -76.95 21.09 -83.96
C GLU A 47 -75.96 19.92 -83.75
N ASN A 48 -75.87 19.00 -84.71
CA ASN A 48 -74.91 17.91 -84.70
C ASN A 48 -73.45 18.39 -84.60
N LYS A 49 -73.12 19.51 -85.25
CA LYS A 49 -71.77 20.12 -85.16
C LYS A 49 -71.49 20.63 -83.74
N LYS A 50 -72.48 21.23 -83.09
CA LYS A 50 -72.38 21.68 -81.70
C LYS A 50 -72.21 20.49 -80.74
N GLU A 51 -72.98 19.42 -80.94
CA GLU A 51 -72.83 18.17 -80.18
C GLU A 51 -71.46 17.54 -80.38
N PHE A 52 -70.94 17.52 -81.61
CA PHE A 52 -69.63 17.00 -81.93
C PHE A 52 -68.50 17.75 -81.20
N GLU A 53 -68.55 19.09 -81.17
CA GLU A 53 -67.57 19.88 -80.41
C GLU A 53 -67.69 19.64 -78.89
N ASN A 54 -68.92 19.48 -78.36
CA ASN A 54 -69.12 19.12 -76.95
C ASN A 54 -68.54 17.73 -76.63
N LEU A 55 -68.75 16.75 -77.51
CA LEU A 55 -68.23 15.39 -77.36
C LEU A 55 -66.70 15.40 -77.39
N LYS A 56 -66.10 16.16 -78.31
CA LYS A 56 -64.65 16.35 -78.41
C LYS A 56 -64.07 16.98 -77.15
N ASN A 57 -64.71 18.01 -76.60
CA ASN A 57 -64.28 18.63 -75.33
C ASN A 57 -64.38 17.65 -74.15
N SER A 58 -65.45 16.86 -74.09
CA SER A 58 -65.60 15.78 -73.10
C SER A 58 -64.50 14.73 -73.22
N LEU A 59 -64.13 14.35 -74.46
CA LEU A 59 -63.05 13.39 -74.71
C LEU A 59 -61.68 13.92 -74.28
N ILE A 60 -61.40 15.22 -74.52
CA ILE A 60 -60.17 15.87 -74.05
C ILE A 60 -60.11 15.86 -72.53
N THR A 61 -61.23 16.17 -71.87
CA THR A 61 -61.33 16.17 -70.41
C THR A 61 -61.14 14.77 -69.84
N LEU A 62 -61.78 13.75 -70.44
CA LEU A 62 -61.65 12.35 -70.04
C LEU A 62 -60.21 11.85 -70.19
N LYS A 63 -59.54 12.21 -71.29
CA LYS A 63 -58.12 11.87 -71.50
C LYS A 63 -57.21 12.49 -70.44
N LYS A 64 -57.49 13.73 -70.04
CA LYS A 64 -56.75 14.38 -68.95
C LYS A 64 -56.95 13.62 -67.63
N SER A 65 -58.20 13.37 -67.24
CA SER A 65 -58.50 12.63 -66.01
C SER A 65 -57.92 11.22 -66.00
N TYR A 66 -57.87 10.54 -67.15
CA TYR A 66 -57.22 9.23 -67.29
C TYR A 66 -55.72 9.31 -67.02
N ASN A 67 -55.03 10.30 -67.60
CA ASN A 67 -53.59 10.50 -67.35
C ASN A 67 -53.31 10.84 -65.88
N ASP A 68 -54.11 11.74 -65.29
CA ASP A 68 -53.97 12.14 -63.88
C ASP A 68 -54.18 10.92 -62.97
N ALA A 69 -55.16 10.05 -63.27
CA ALA A 69 -55.39 8.81 -62.53
C ALA A 69 -54.23 7.80 -62.67
N GLN A 70 -53.61 7.72 -63.86
CA GLN A 70 -52.45 6.85 -64.09
C GLN A 70 -51.23 7.29 -63.28
N GLU A 71 -51.01 8.61 -63.16
CA GLU A 71 -49.97 9.18 -62.31
C GLU A 71 -50.23 8.88 -60.83
N GLN A 72 -51.45 9.11 -60.36
CA GLN A 72 -51.85 8.80 -58.98
C GLN A 72 -51.68 7.31 -58.63
N ILE A 73 -51.99 6.39 -59.55
CA ILE A 73 -51.76 4.94 -59.34
C ILE A 73 -50.27 4.64 -59.15
N THR A 74 -49.41 5.34 -59.91
CA THR A 74 -47.95 5.17 -59.82
C THR A 74 -47.44 5.66 -58.47
N GLU A 75 -47.92 6.83 -58.01
CA GLU A 75 -47.61 7.33 -56.67
C GLU A 75 -48.08 6.34 -55.60
N ILE A 76 -49.35 5.90 -55.62
CA ILE A 76 -49.89 4.95 -54.64
C ILE A 76 -49.04 3.67 -54.56
N SER A 77 -48.57 3.16 -55.70
CA SER A 77 -47.68 2.00 -55.73
C SER A 77 -46.34 2.26 -55.03
N GLN A 78 -45.76 3.45 -55.20
CA GLN A 78 -44.52 3.84 -54.51
C GLN A 78 -44.74 3.98 -53.00
N TRP A 79 -45.84 4.60 -52.58
CA TRP A 79 -46.20 4.71 -51.16
C TRP A 79 -46.42 3.32 -50.53
N HIS A 80 -47.03 2.39 -51.25
CA HIS A 80 -47.20 1.01 -50.79
C HIS A 80 -45.84 0.31 -50.58
N GLU A 81 -44.92 0.40 -51.54
CA GLU A 81 -43.58 -0.18 -51.42
C GLU A 81 -42.80 0.41 -50.22
N GLN A 82 -42.88 1.71 -50.01
CA GLN A 82 -42.25 2.37 -48.86
C GLN A 82 -42.89 1.94 -47.54
N SER A 83 -44.22 1.82 -47.49
CA SER A 83 -44.94 1.35 -46.30
C SER A 83 -44.56 -0.09 -45.94
N GLU A 84 -44.37 -0.96 -46.94
CA GLU A 84 -43.96 -2.35 -46.73
C GLU A 84 -42.54 -2.43 -46.17
N LYS A 85 -41.60 -1.64 -46.71
CA LYS A 85 -40.23 -1.51 -46.17
C LYS A 85 -40.24 -1.01 -44.72
N LEU A 86 -40.99 0.05 -44.44
CA LEU A 86 -41.08 0.61 -43.09
C LEU A 86 -41.67 -0.38 -42.10
N SER A 87 -42.67 -1.16 -42.50
CA SER A 87 -43.24 -2.24 -41.69
C SER A 87 -42.19 -3.30 -41.33
N GLY A 88 -41.38 -3.73 -42.31
CA GLY A 88 -40.27 -4.66 -42.09
C GLY A 88 -39.22 -4.10 -41.12
N ASP A 89 -38.84 -2.83 -41.27
CA ASP A 89 -37.90 -2.16 -40.37
C ASP A 89 -38.45 -2.08 -38.93
N ILE A 90 -39.74 -1.76 -38.76
CA ILE A 90 -40.40 -1.73 -37.45
C ILE A 90 -40.34 -3.11 -36.77
N SER A 91 -40.63 -4.19 -37.49
CA SER A 91 -40.53 -5.55 -36.93
C SER A 91 -39.08 -5.90 -36.52
N ASN A 92 -38.10 -5.49 -37.31
CA ASN A 92 -36.68 -5.70 -36.97
C ASN A 92 -36.26 -4.91 -35.72
N TYR A 93 -36.72 -3.66 -35.60
CA TYR A 93 -36.48 -2.85 -34.41
C TYR A 93 -37.18 -3.40 -33.17
N GLU A 94 -38.41 -3.91 -33.31
CA GLU A 94 -39.13 -4.59 -32.22
C GLU A 94 -38.33 -5.80 -31.70
N PHE A 95 -37.88 -6.67 -32.60
CA PHE A 95 -37.06 -7.84 -32.23
C PHE A 95 -35.76 -7.43 -31.52
N THR A 96 -35.08 -6.40 -32.04
CA THR A 96 -33.85 -5.87 -31.46
C THR A 96 -34.10 -5.28 -30.07
N ALA A 97 -35.21 -4.54 -29.91
CA ALA A 97 -35.61 -3.96 -28.63
C ALA A 97 -35.91 -5.04 -27.58
N GLN A 98 -36.63 -6.11 -27.95
CA GLN A 98 -36.90 -7.23 -27.04
C GLN A 98 -35.62 -7.96 -26.60
N ASN A 99 -34.69 -8.20 -27.53
CA ASN A 99 -33.40 -8.81 -27.19
C ASN A 99 -32.58 -7.91 -26.24
N ASN A 100 -32.55 -6.60 -26.50
CA ASN A 100 -31.86 -5.65 -25.63
C ASN A 100 -32.51 -5.55 -24.24
N LEU A 101 -33.85 -5.56 -24.17
CA LEU A 101 -34.57 -5.58 -22.90
C LEU A 101 -34.23 -6.83 -22.08
N THR A 102 -34.13 -7.98 -22.75
CA THR A 102 -33.70 -9.24 -22.11
C THR A 102 -32.30 -9.11 -21.53
N LYS A 103 -31.33 -8.61 -22.32
CA LYS A 103 -29.95 -8.38 -21.86
C LYS A 103 -29.87 -7.40 -20.68
N ILE A 104 -30.60 -6.29 -20.76
CA ILE A 104 -30.68 -5.29 -19.68
C ILE A 104 -31.24 -5.94 -18.41
N THR A 105 -32.30 -6.73 -18.54
CA THR A 105 -32.91 -7.44 -17.40
C THR A 105 -31.93 -8.43 -16.78
N THR A 106 -31.22 -9.23 -17.58
CA THR A 106 -30.20 -10.16 -17.08
C THR A 106 -29.04 -9.44 -16.39
N LEU A 107 -28.59 -8.30 -16.92
CA LEU A 107 -27.56 -7.49 -16.30
C LEU A 107 -28.03 -6.90 -14.96
N ALA A 108 -29.27 -6.38 -14.91
CA ALA A 108 -29.85 -5.85 -13.69
C ALA A 108 -29.97 -6.91 -12.60
N THR A 109 -30.49 -8.11 -12.92
CA THR A 109 -30.61 -9.20 -11.94
C THR A 109 -29.26 -9.73 -11.48
N THR A 110 -28.26 -9.78 -12.38
CA THR A 110 -26.89 -10.14 -12.01
C THR A 110 -26.27 -9.10 -11.07
N ALA A 111 -26.49 -7.81 -11.34
CA ALA A 111 -26.02 -6.73 -10.47
C ALA A 111 -26.67 -6.80 -9.08
N GLU A 112 -27.97 -7.03 -9.00
CA GLU A 112 -28.68 -7.23 -7.72
C GLU A 112 -28.17 -8.45 -6.95
N THR A 113 -27.87 -9.55 -7.65
CA THR A 113 -27.33 -10.77 -7.04
C THR A 113 -25.89 -10.59 -6.54
N ASN A 114 -25.09 -9.80 -7.25
CA ASN A 114 -23.68 -9.57 -6.90
C ASN A 114 -23.51 -8.52 -5.80
N LYS A 115 -24.45 -7.58 -5.65
CA LYS A 115 -24.41 -6.54 -4.60
C LYS A 115 -24.13 -7.09 -3.18
N PRO A 116 -24.86 -8.10 -2.66
CA PRO A 116 -24.58 -8.64 -1.33
C PRO A 116 -23.22 -9.36 -1.25
N GLN A 117 -22.71 -9.92 -2.35
CA GLN A 117 -21.36 -10.51 -2.36
C GLN A 117 -20.28 -9.43 -2.23
N ILE A 118 -20.46 -8.29 -2.90
CA ILE A 118 -19.55 -7.15 -2.80
C ILE A 118 -19.55 -6.57 -1.38
N GLU A 119 -20.74 -6.42 -0.78
CA GLU A 119 -20.88 -5.98 0.62
C GLU A 119 -20.19 -6.96 1.58
N LYS A 120 -20.37 -8.27 1.39
CA LYS A 120 -19.67 -9.29 2.18
C LYS A 120 -18.15 -9.24 2.01
N TYR A 121 -17.64 -9.11 0.79
CA TYR A 121 -16.19 -8.98 0.56
C TYR A 121 -15.62 -7.72 1.22
N HIS A 122 -16.38 -6.63 1.24
CA HIS A 122 -15.99 -5.43 1.95
C HIS A 122 -15.86 -5.68 3.46
N GLU A 123 -16.86 -6.31 4.08
CA GLU A 123 -16.81 -6.69 5.50
C GLU A 123 -15.64 -7.65 5.82
N ASP A 124 -15.42 -8.66 4.97
CA ASP A 124 -14.33 -9.64 5.14
C ASP A 124 -12.96 -8.95 5.06
N ILE A 125 -12.76 -8.03 4.10
CA ILE A 125 -11.52 -7.26 3.94
C ILE A 125 -11.29 -6.35 5.15
N GLU A 126 -12.32 -5.63 5.61
CA GLU A 126 -12.20 -4.82 6.82
C GLU A 126 -11.84 -5.66 8.05
N GLY A 127 -12.43 -6.86 8.16
CA GLY A 127 -12.10 -7.83 9.20
C GLY A 127 -10.64 -8.28 9.13
N MET A 128 -10.14 -8.61 7.94
CA MET A 128 -8.75 -8.99 7.71
C MET A 128 -7.78 -7.85 8.05
N ILE A 129 -8.08 -6.61 7.67
CA ILE A 129 -7.25 -5.44 8.00
C ILE A 129 -7.16 -5.25 9.52
N LYS A 130 -8.27 -5.38 10.25
CA LYS A 130 -8.27 -5.31 11.72
C LYS A 130 -7.41 -6.40 12.35
N LEU A 131 -7.54 -7.64 11.87
CA LEU A 131 -6.73 -8.76 12.35
C LEU A 131 -5.25 -8.56 12.04
N PHE A 132 -4.92 -8.10 10.83
CA PHE A 132 -3.54 -7.84 10.42
C PHE A 132 -2.89 -6.76 11.28
N ASN A 133 -3.58 -5.63 11.52
CA ASN A 133 -3.08 -4.57 12.38
C ASN A 133 -2.87 -5.06 13.81
N LYS A 134 -3.82 -5.85 14.35
CA LYS A 134 -3.67 -6.46 15.68
C LYS A 134 -2.46 -7.40 15.75
N GLN A 135 -2.27 -8.26 14.75
CA GLN A 135 -1.12 -9.15 14.68
C GLN A 135 0.20 -8.39 14.56
N LYS A 136 0.22 -7.30 13.80
CA LYS A 136 1.39 -6.42 13.69
C LYS A 136 1.76 -5.83 15.05
N GLU A 137 0.80 -5.27 15.78
CA GLU A 137 1.00 -4.73 17.13
C GLU A 137 1.52 -5.83 18.09
N GLU A 138 0.92 -7.03 18.05
CA GLU A 138 1.37 -8.17 18.86
C GLU A 138 2.81 -8.58 18.53
N ILE A 139 3.19 -8.63 17.24
CA ILE A 139 4.56 -8.94 16.80
C ILE A 139 5.53 -7.86 17.27
N GLU A 140 5.18 -6.58 17.14
CA GLU A 140 6.01 -5.47 17.60
C GLU A 140 6.25 -5.55 19.12
N MET A 141 5.20 -5.83 19.90
CA MET A 141 5.33 -6.05 21.35
C MET A 141 6.20 -7.27 21.67
N ILE A 142 6.03 -8.40 20.98
CA ILE A 142 6.85 -9.60 21.20
C ILE A 142 8.33 -9.32 20.87
N ILE A 143 8.62 -8.59 19.80
CA ILE A 143 9.98 -8.23 19.42
C ILE A 143 10.60 -7.28 20.46
N GLU A 144 9.84 -6.29 20.95
CA GLU A 144 10.27 -5.38 22.02
C GLU A 144 10.56 -6.15 23.32
N ASP A 145 9.62 -7.01 23.74
CA ASP A 145 9.76 -7.83 24.95
C ASP A 145 10.88 -8.86 24.83
N ALA A 146 11.03 -9.52 23.68
CA ALA A 146 12.10 -10.49 23.45
C ALA A 146 13.47 -9.82 23.43
N ASN A 147 13.62 -8.64 22.82
CA ASN A 147 14.89 -7.90 22.85
C ASN A 147 15.24 -7.45 24.28
N ARG A 148 14.25 -6.89 25.00
CA ARG A 148 14.42 -6.49 26.41
C ARG A 148 14.77 -7.69 27.29
N ALA A 149 14.06 -8.80 27.15
CA ALA A 149 14.26 -10.01 27.96
C ALA A 149 15.52 -10.78 27.57
N SER A 150 15.89 -10.84 26.30
CA SER A 150 17.02 -11.64 25.81
C SER A 150 18.37 -10.95 26.09
N MET A 151 18.56 -9.70 25.64
CA MET A 151 19.84 -9.01 25.81
C MET A 151 20.04 -8.54 27.25
N ALA A 152 19.09 -7.82 27.85
CA ALA A 152 19.25 -7.36 29.22
C ALA A 152 19.11 -8.52 30.22
N GLY A 153 18.16 -9.44 30.00
CA GLY A 153 18.00 -10.60 30.88
C GLY A 153 19.22 -11.50 30.92
N SER A 154 19.89 -11.77 29.79
CA SER A 154 21.12 -12.57 29.79
C SER A 154 22.26 -11.91 30.59
N PHE A 155 22.44 -10.59 30.51
CA PHE A 155 23.41 -9.88 31.35
C PHE A 155 23.04 -9.93 32.84
N LYS A 156 21.75 -9.77 33.18
CA LYS A 156 21.26 -9.90 34.56
C LYS A 156 21.52 -11.30 35.12
N THR A 157 21.13 -12.34 34.39
CA THR A 157 21.36 -13.74 34.80
C THR A 157 22.85 -14.02 34.99
N GLN A 158 23.73 -13.50 34.13
CA GLN A 158 25.17 -13.67 34.31
C GLN A 158 25.70 -12.94 35.54
N SER A 159 25.23 -11.73 35.83
CA SER A 159 25.57 -11.02 37.06
C SER A 159 25.12 -11.79 38.32
N GLU A 160 23.89 -12.30 38.33
CA GLU A 160 23.35 -13.11 39.43
C GLU A 160 24.12 -14.42 39.64
N ASN A 161 24.50 -15.09 38.54
CA ASN A 161 25.35 -16.28 38.58
C ASN A 161 26.72 -15.96 39.20
N ILE A 162 27.33 -14.84 38.83
CA ILE A 162 28.62 -14.38 39.40
C ILE A 162 28.46 -14.03 40.88
N ASP A 163 27.35 -13.38 41.26
CA ASP A 163 27.05 -13.07 42.66
C ASP A 163 26.94 -14.34 43.52
N SER A 164 26.29 -15.39 43.00
CA SER A 164 26.21 -16.70 43.64
C SER A 164 27.59 -17.33 43.81
N LYS A 165 28.45 -17.29 42.78
CA LYS A 165 29.84 -17.76 42.88
C LYS A 165 30.65 -16.95 43.90
N MET A 166 30.46 -15.63 43.93
CA MET A 166 31.13 -14.75 44.88
C MET A 166 30.72 -15.08 46.33
N LYS A 167 29.44 -15.37 46.59
CA LYS A 167 28.97 -15.86 47.90
C LYS A 167 29.61 -17.18 48.30
N ALA A 168 29.86 -18.09 47.36
CA ALA A 168 30.58 -19.33 47.64
C ALA A 168 32.06 -19.06 48.00
N VAL A 169 32.72 -18.17 47.26
CA VAL A 169 34.08 -17.72 47.58
C VAL A 169 34.14 -17.03 48.96
N ASP A 170 33.16 -16.20 49.29
CA ASP A 170 33.05 -15.53 50.60
C ASP A 170 32.94 -16.53 51.75
N LYS A 171 32.15 -17.60 51.57
CA LYS A 171 32.05 -18.68 52.57
C LYS A 171 33.40 -19.38 52.80
N ILE A 172 34.14 -19.68 51.72
CA ILE A 172 35.46 -20.32 51.82
C ILE A 172 36.48 -19.37 52.45
N LEU A 173 36.48 -18.10 52.04
CA LEU A 173 37.35 -17.05 52.58
C LEU A 173 37.12 -16.88 54.09
N LEU A 174 35.88 -16.64 54.50
CA LEU A 174 35.52 -16.48 55.91
C LEU A 174 35.83 -17.75 56.71
N GLY A 175 35.49 -18.92 56.17
CA GLY A 175 35.79 -20.22 56.78
C GLY A 175 37.28 -20.44 57.00
N SER A 176 38.12 -20.12 56.00
CA SER A 176 39.58 -20.24 56.12
C SER A 176 40.16 -19.28 57.16
N LEU A 177 39.62 -18.07 57.28
CA LEU A 177 40.07 -17.07 58.25
C LEU A 177 39.65 -17.43 59.68
N VAL A 178 38.41 -17.91 59.87
CA VAL A 178 37.91 -18.41 61.15
C VAL A 178 38.71 -19.66 61.57
N ALA A 179 38.90 -20.62 60.66
CA ALA A 179 39.71 -21.81 60.93
C ALA A 179 41.14 -21.44 61.32
N THR A 180 41.78 -20.51 60.60
CA THR A 180 43.11 -20.01 60.95
C THR A 180 43.13 -19.40 62.34
N SER A 181 42.12 -18.58 62.68
CA SER A 181 42.02 -17.92 63.99
C SER A 181 41.87 -18.93 65.13
N VAL A 182 40.96 -19.90 64.98
CA VAL A 182 40.71 -20.96 65.98
C VAL A 182 41.94 -21.85 66.15
N ILE A 183 42.51 -22.34 65.06
CA ILE A 183 43.70 -23.19 65.05
C ILE A 183 44.89 -22.44 65.67
N SER A 184 45.04 -21.14 65.38
CA SER A 184 46.07 -20.31 65.96
C SER A 184 45.91 -20.16 67.48
N LEU A 185 44.69 -19.90 67.96
CA LEU A 185 44.42 -19.80 69.40
C LEU A 185 44.79 -21.10 70.13
N PHE A 186 44.38 -22.27 69.61
CA PHE A 186 44.72 -23.54 70.25
C PHE A 186 46.21 -23.89 70.14
N ASN A 187 46.82 -23.78 68.95
CA ASN A 187 48.21 -24.20 68.74
C ASN A 187 49.24 -23.30 69.43
N TYR A 188 48.99 -22.00 69.51
CA TYR A 188 49.94 -21.04 70.08
C TYR A 188 49.61 -20.61 71.52
N SER A 189 48.47 -21.02 72.10
CA SER A 189 48.12 -20.75 73.50
C SER A 189 49.21 -21.16 74.50
N THR A 190 49.85 -22.31 74.29
CA THR A 190 50.92 -22.82 75.17
C THR A 190 52.28 -22.17 74.89
N SER A 191 52.52 -21.68 73.67
CA SER A 191 53.82 -21.16 73.24
C SER A 191 54.01 -19.65 73.47
N LEU A 192 52.95 -18.92 73.83
CA LEU A 192 52.97 -17.48 74.13
C LEU A 192 52.97 -17.14 75.63
N SER A 193 53.10 -18.14 76.50
CA SER A 193 53.23 -17.93 77.95
C SER A 193 54.58 -17.26 78.25
N ALA A 194 54.57 -16.11 78.93
CA ALA A 194 55.75 -15.27 79.22
C ALA A 194 56.86 -15.95 80.06
N ALA A 195 56.68 -17.22 80.43
CA ALA A 195 57.61 -18.00 81.25
C ALA A 195 58.54 -18.93 80.44
N ASP A 196 58.30 -19.15 79.14
CA ASP A 196 59.09 -20.05 78.31
C ASP A 196 59.88 -19.32 77.21
N SER A 197 61.14 -19.73 76.99
CA SER A 197 61.94 -19.23 75.87
C SER A 197 61.32 -19.64 74.53
N LEU A 198 61.16 -18.69 73.60
CA LEU A 198 60.55 -18.92 72.28
C LEU A 198 61.31 -20.01 71.50
N ASN A 199 60.75 -21.22 71.47
CA ASN A 199 61.30 -22.31 70.67
C ASN A 199 60.85 -22.15 69.21
N ILE A 200 61.69 -21.48 68.42
CA ILE A 200 61.47 -21.17 66.99
C ILE A 200 61.12 -22.42 66.18
N LEU A 201 61.70 -23.58 66.52
CA LEU A 201 61.45 -24.83 65.83
C LEU A 201 60.02 -25.36 66.09
N GLN A 202 59.52 -25.25 67.33
CA GLN A 202 58.12 -25.58 67.65
C GLN A 202 57.14 -24.61 67.01
N PHE A 203 57.47 -23.32 66.96
CA PHE A 203 56.64 -22.32 66.27
C PHE A 203 56.55 -22.62 64.77
N LEU A 204 57.67 -22.93 64.11
CA LEU A 204 57.71 -23.27 62.70
C LEU A 204 56.98 -24.59 62.41
N ALA A 205 57.15 -25.61 63.25
CA ALA A 205 56.43 -26.87 63.13
C ALA A 205 54.90 -26.69 63.26
N LYS A 206 54.43 -25.80 64.14
CA LYS A 206 53.00 -25.47 64.29
C LYS A 206 52.47 -24.60 63.14
N SER A 207 53.32 -23.79 62.51
CA SER A 207 52.94 -22.93 61.39
C SER A 207 52.61 -23.67 60.10
N ILE A 208 53.05 -24.93 59.97
CA ILE A 208 52.80 -25.76 58.78
C ILE A 208 51.30 -25.98 58.52
N VAL A 209 50.46 -25.88 59.55
CA VAL A 209 49.00 -26.03 59.45
C VAL A 209 48.31 -24.69 59.18
N THR A 210 48.83 -23.59 59.69
CA THR A 210 48.21 -22.25 59.56
C THR A 210 48.58 -21.55 58.25
N ILE A 211 49.81 -21.74 57.74
CA ILE A 211 50.27 -21.12 56.50
C ILE A 211 49.43 -21.53 55.29
N PRO A 212 49.10 -22.82 55.05
CA PRO A 212 48.25 -23.22 53.93
C PRO A 212 46.85 -22.60 53.97
N LEU A 213 46.25 -22.43 55.16
CA LEU A 213 44.95 -21.79 55.32
C LEU A 213 44.98 -20.29 54.96
N LEU A 214 46.06 -19.60 55.32
CA LEU A 214 46.29 -18.21 54.92
C LEU A 214 46.51 -18.07 53.40
N VAL A 215 47.21 -19.03 52.77
CA VAL A 215 47.37 -19.07 51.31
C VAL A 215 46.03 -19.30 50.62
N ILE A 216 45.18 -20.18 51.16
CA ILE A 216 43.81 -20.40 50.65
C ILE A 216 42.97 -19.13 50.79
N ALA A 217 42.99 -18.47 51.96
CA ALA A 217 42.29 -17.21 52.19
C ALA A 217 42.74 -16.16 51.17
N TRP A 218 44.05 -16.07 50.93
CA TRP A 218 44.62 -15.15 49.98
C TRP A 218 44.18 -15.40 48.53
N LEU A 219 44.27 -16.66 48.07
CA LEU A 219 43.82 -17.06 46.72
C LEU A 219 42.33 -16.75 46.52
N LYS A 220 41.51 -17.00 47.56
CA LYS A 220 40.07 -16.70 47.53
C LYS A 220 39.76 -15.21 47.57
N ALA A 221 40.55 -14.40 48.27
CA ALA A 221 40.43 -12.94 48.22
C ALA A 221 40.73 -12.40 46.81
N LYS A 222 41.73 -12.96 46.12
CA LYS A 222 42.05 -12.60 44.72
C LYS A 222 40.93 -13.02 43.77
N GLU A 223 40.44 -14.24 43.89
CA GLU A 223 39.30 -14.76 43.11
C GLU A 223 38.06 -13.89 43.29
N ARG A 224 37.76 -13.49 44.53
CA ARG A 224 36.65 -12.58 44.86
C ARG A 224 36.79 -11.22 44.17
N ALA A 225 37.99 -10.64 44.15
CA ALA A 225 38.23 -9.35 43.51
C ALA A 225 38.02 -9.40 41.99
N TYR A 226 38.39 -10.52 41.33
CA TYR A 226 38.07 -10.74 39.92
C TYR A 226 36.56 -10.89 39.68
N LEU A 227 35.88 -11.74 40.48
CA LEU A 227 34.44 -11.93 40.37
C LEU A 227 33.65 -10.64 40.60
N PHE A 228 34.09 -9.80 41.54
CA PHE A 228 33.48 -8.50 41.79
C PHE A 228 33.54 -7.58 40.57
N ARG A 229 34.72 -7.44 39.95
CA ARG A 229 34.89 -6.63 38.73
C ARG A 229 34.06 -7.19 37.56
N LEU A 230 34.01 -8.52 37.43
CA LEU A 230 33.24 -9.17 36.38
C LEU A 230 31.73 -8.93 36.58
N ARG A 231 31.23 -9.06 37.82
CA ARG A 231 29.83 -8.75 38.17
C ARG A 231 29.48 -7.31 37.83
N GLU A 232 30.36 -6.36 38.14
CA GLU A 232 30.13 -4.94 37.86
C GLU A 232 30.07 -4.64 36.35
N ASP A 233 30.92 -5.28 35.54
CA ASP A 233 30.86 -5.19 34.08
C ASP A 233 29.50 -5.70 33.54
N TYR A 234 29.02 -6.85 34.03
CA TYR A 234 27.72 -7.39 33.64
C TYR A 234 26.53 -6.54 34.13
N ASN A 235 26.61 -5.95 35.32
CA ASN A 235 25.60 -5.00 35.82
C ASN A 235 25.56 -3.72 34.98
N TYR A 236 26.71 -3.21 34.57
CA TYR A 236 26.81 -2.05 33.68
C TYR A 236 26.21 -2.37 32.30
N LYS A 237 26.50 -3.54 31.74
CA LYS A 237 25.89 -4.02 30.48
C LYS A 237 24.38 -4.20 30.58
N TYR A 238 23.89 -4.76 31.69
CA TYR A 238 22.45 -4.86 31.96
C TYR A 238 21.78 -3.48 31.99
N SER A 239 22.34 -2.55 32.75
CA SER A 239 21.80 -1.19 32.89
C SER A 239 21.83 -0.43 31.57
N SER A 240 22.91 -0.58 30.79
CA SER A 240 23.07 0.02 29.47
C SER A 240 22.08 -0.55 28.45
N ALA A 241 21.82 -1.86 28.48
CA ALA A 241 20.82 -2.49 27.62
C ALA A 241 19.38 -2.04 27.96
N MET A 242 19.04 -1.91 29.25
CA MET A 242 17.75 -1.37 29.69
C MET A 242 17.57 0.10 29.29
N ALA A 243 18.63 0.91 29.42
CA ALA A 243 18.61 2.31 28.98
C ALA A 243 18.47 2.42 27.46
N PHE A 244 19.15 1.57 26.70
CA PHE A 244 19.04 1.52 25.23
C PHE A 244 17.59 1.27 24.79
N GLU A 245 16.91 0.27 25.36
CA GLU A 245 15.49 0.01 25.03
C GLU A 245 14.60 1.21 25.39
N GLY A 246 14.85 1.86 26.54
CA GLY A 246 14.11 3.06 26.96
C GLY A 246 14.29 4.26 26.01
N TYR A 247 15.49 4.47 25.48
CA TYR A 247 15.78 5.56 24.53
C TYR A 247 15.39 5.20 23.09
N LYS A 248 15.50 3.93 22.68
CA LYS A 248 15.16 3.48 21.33
C LYS A 248 13.73 3.86 20.95
N LYS A 249 12.78 3.70 21.88
CA LYS A 249 11.37 4.08 21.69
C LYS A 249 11.19 5.58 21.44
N GLN A 250 11.93 6.42 22.18
CA GLN A 250 11.84 7.89 22.05
C GLN A 250 12.56 8.41 20.80
N VAL A 251 13.64 7.74 20.38
CA VAL A 251 14.52 8.17 19.29
C VAL A 251 14.01 7.70 17.91
N GLN A 252 13.33 6.54 17.83
CA GLN A 252 12.71 6.08 16.58
C GLN A 252 11.66 7.05 16.03
N GLU A 253 11.02 7.84 16.89
CA GLU A 253 9.96 8.77 16.50
C GLU A 253 10.46 10.17 16.09
N GLN A 254 11.71 10.55 16.44
CA GLN A 254 12.18 11.94 16.36
C GLN A 254 13.29 12.23 15.33
N ASP A 255 14.32 11.38 15.19
CA ASP A 255 15.43 11.63 14.24
C ASP A 255 16.22 10.34 13.86
N PRO A 256 16.30 9.99 12.56
CA PRO A 256 17.12 8.89 12.07
C PRO A 256 18.62 8.98 12.43
N LYS A 257 19.19 10.19 12.52
CA LYS A 257 20.61 10.37 12.88
C LYS A 257 20.87 10.01 14.34
N LEU A 258 19.95 10.37 15.22
CA LEU A 258 20.03 10.04 16.64
C LEU A 258 19.87 8.53 16.86
N HIS A 259 19.04 7.86 16.04
CA HIS A 259 18.91 6.40 16.07
C HIS A 259 20.23 5.69 15.73
N GLN A 260 20.93 6.15 14.68
CA GLN A 260 22.22 5.60 14.29
C GLN A 260 23.29 5.79 15.37
N GLN A 261 23.33 6.97 16.01
CA GLN A 261 24.24 7.23 17.12
C GLN A 261 23.95 6.32 18.33
N LEU A 262 22.66 6.14 18.66
CA LEU A 262 22.25 5.27 19.75
C LEU A 262 22.65 3.80 19.50
N LEU A 263 22.47 3.31 18.27
CA LEU A 263 22.91 1.97 17.86
C LEU A 263 24.43 1.81 17.97
N GLN A 264 25.20 2.80 17.51
CA GLN A 264 26.66 2.77 17.60
C GLN A 264 27.12 2.72 19.06
N ILE A 265 26.56 3.57 19.93
CA ILE A 265 26.85 3.59 21.37
C ILE A 265 26.50 2.25 22.03
N ALA A 266 25.39 1.62 21.63
CA ALA A 266 25.00 0.32 22.15
C ALA A 266 25.99 -0.78 21.75
N VAL A 267 26.40 -0.83 20.47
CA VAL A 267 27.40 -1.78 19.98
C VAL A 267 28.74 -1.57 20.70
N ASP A 268 29.19 -0.33 20.84
CA ASP A 268 30.47 -0.01 21.47
C ASP A 268 30.50 -0.36 22.96
N ASN A 269 29.39 -0.17 23.70
CA ASN A 269 29.34 -0.47 25.13
C ASN A 269 29.02 -1.94 25.43
N LEU A 270 28.13 -2.57 24.67
CA LEU A 270 27.68 -3.94 24.94
C LEU A 270 28.58 -5.00 24.26
N GLY A 271 29.26 -4.65 23.17
CA GLY A 271 30.11 -5.55 22.38
C GLY A 271 31.52 -5.77 22.94
N ILE A 272 31.95 -5.03 23.96
CA ILE A 272 33.29 -5.18 24.55
C ILE A 272 33.40 -6.49 25.32
N ASN A 273 34.40 -7.29 24.96
CA ASN A 273 34.71 -8.56 25.62
C ASN A 273 35.12 -8.33 27.11
N PRO A 274 34.61 -9.13 28.06
CA PRO A 274 34.89 -9.00 29.50
C PRO A 274 36.35 -9.27 29.90
N THR A 275 37.22 -9.67 28.96
CA THR A 275 38.65 -9.90 29.19
C THR A 275 39.40 -8.70 29.78
N LYS A 276 38.93 -7.46 29.52
CA LYS A 276 39.49 -6.23 30.11
C LYS A 276 39.51 -6.22 31.65
N VAL A 277 38.66 -7.02 32.29
CA VAL A 277 38.62 -7.17 33.75
C VAL A 277 39.91 -7.82 34.31
N PHE A 278 40.59 -8.62 33.47
CA PHE A 278 41.78 -9.37 33.83
C PHE A 278 43.10 -8.63 33.53
N ASP A 279 43.07 -7.61 32.68
CA ASP A 279 44.28 -6.88 32.20
C ASP A 279 44.96 -6.03 33.28
N LYS A 280 44.28 -5.73 34.40
CA LYS A 280 44.87 -5.00 35.53
C LYS A 280 45.32 -5.96 36.61
N ASP A 281 46.62 -6.14 36.73
CA ASP A 281 47.27 -6.93 37.78
C ASP A 281 46.71 -6.58 39.16
N LEU A 282 46.11 -7.57 39.80
CA LEU A 282 45.86 -7.51 41.24
C LEU A 282 47.22 -7.68 41.91
N LYS A 283 47.80 -6.58 42.42
CA LYS A 283 48.95 -6.61 43.34
C LYS A 283 48.56 -7.42 44.56
N SER A 284 48.87 -8.71 44.56
CA SER A 284 48.14 -9.64 45.41
C SER A 284 49.00 -10.16 46.56
N THR A 285 50.31 -10.39 46.45
CA THR A 285 50.96 -11.28 47.43
C THR A 285 51.28 -10.60 48.79
N PRO A 286 50.90 -11.20 49.95
CA PRO A 286 51.25 -10.68 51.28
C PRO A 286 52.77 -10.69 51.51
N LEU A 287 53.45 -11.74 51.03
CA LEU A 287 54.90 -11.82 51.06
C LEU A 287 55.54 -10.79 50.13
N GLU A 288 55.01 -10.54 48.96
CA GLU A 288 55.55 -9.54 48.02
C GLU A 288 55.38 -8.12 48.58
N THR A 289 54.27 -7.83 49.29
CA THR A 289 54.07 -6.54 49.97
C THR A 289 54.99 -6.37 51.19
N ILE A 290 55.23 -7.45 51.95
CA ILE A 290 56.15 -7.45 53.11
C ILE A 290 57.61 -7.43 52.66
N ILE A 291 58.00 -8.22 51.65
CA ILE A 291 59.35 -8.26 51.08
C ILE A 291 59.68 -6.95 50.39
N ASP A 292 58.75 -6.36 49.64
CA ASP A 292 58.94 -5.05 49.01
C ASP A 292 58.97 -3.93 50.07
N GLY A 293 58.19 -4.05 51.15
CA GLY A 293 58.21 -3.13 52.29
C GLY A 293 59.46 -3.23 53.18
N VAL A 294 59.98 -4.45 53.39
CA VAL A 294 61.21 -4.73 54.16
C VAL A 294 62.44 -4.42 53.33
N GLY A 295 62.44 -4.78 52.04
CA GLY A 295 63.47 -4.44 51.06
C GLY A 295 63.66 -2.93 50.94
N LYS A 296 62.58 -2.15 50.79
CA LYS A 296 62.65 -0.68 50.77
C LYS A 296 63.16 -0.04 52.07
N ARG A 297 63.00 -0.72 53.21
CA ARG A 297 63.51 -0.25 54.52
C ARG A 297 64.98 -0.65 54.74
N LEU A 298 65.38 -1.82 54.25
CA LEU A 298 66.77 -2.29 54.22
C LEU A 298 67.61 -1.48 53.24
N ASP A 299 67.11 -1.20 52.04
CA ASP A 299 67.81 -0.36 51.06
C ASP A 299 68.03 1.06 51.62
N LYS A 300 67.04 1.65 52.30
CA LYS A 300 67.22 2.92 53.00
C LYS A 300 68.24 2.86 54.15
N ALA A 301 68.32 1.75 54.88
CA ALA A 301 69.29 1.57 55.96
C ALA A 301 70.71 1.34 55.41
N VAL A 302 70.84 0.58 54.32
CA VAL A 302 72.11 0.30 53.63
C VAL A 302 72.62 1.55 52.89
N ASP A 303 71.74 2.34 52.29
CA ASP A 303 72.11 3.64 51.71
C ASP A 303 72.47 4.67 52.78
N GLY A 304 71.83 4.63 53.96
CA GLY A 304 72.24 5.43 55.12
C GLY A 304 73.64 5.09 55.63
N ILE A 305 73.98 3.79 55.73
CA ILE A 305 75.31 3.32 56.15
C ILE A 305 76.35 3.55 55.05
N LYS A 306 76.02 3.38 53.76
CA LYS A 306 76.90 3.73 52.65
C LYS A 306 77.16 5.24 52.54
N GLY A 307 76.18 6.06 52.91
CA GLY A 307 76.34 7.51 53.05
C GLY A 307 77.39 7.86 54.10
N GLU A 308 77.29 7.29 55.30
CA GLU A 308 78.29 7.50 56.37
C GLU A 308 79.69 6.95 56.04
N VAL A 309 79.78 5.78 55.38
CA VAL A 309 81.08 5.18 55.02
C VAL A 309 81.77 5.94 53.86
N ASN A 310 81.02 6.59 52.97
CA ASN A 310 81.56 7.47 51.93
C ASN A 310 81.97 8.86 52.45
N ASP A 311 81.59 9.22 53.68
CA ASP A 311 82.06 10.44 54.35
C ASP A 311 83.34 10.22 55.18
N ILE A 312 83.74 8.97 55.44
CA ILE A 312 85.01 8.65 56.14
C ILE A 312 86.25 9.09 55.32
N PRO A 313 86.33 8.89 53.98
CA PRO A 313 87.44 9.40 53.16
C PRO A 313 87.38 10.91 52.94
N LYS A 314 86.20 11.55 53.10
CA LYS A 314 86.06 13.01 52.98
C LYS A 314 86.50 13.73 54.25
N LYS A 315 86.14 13.21 55.43
CA LYS A 315 86.64 13.75 56.72
C LYS A 315 88.14 13.58 56.91
N THR A 316 88.78 12.59 56.29
CA THR A 316 90.24 12.44 56.30
C THR A 316 90.94 13.28 55.22
N LYS A 317 90.25 13.69 54.15
CA LYS A 317 90.78 14.63 53.15
C LYS A 317 90.69 16.09 53.61
N GLU A 318 89.61 16.47 54.29
CA GLU A 318 89.46 17.81 54.89
C GLU A 318 90.44 18.06 56.05
N LEU A 319 91.04 17.04 56.65
CA LEU A 319 92.08 17.18 57.68
C LEU A 319 93.52 17.21 57.12
N ILE A 320 93.72 16.94 55.82
CA ILE A 320 95.04 16.92 55.18
C ILE A 320 95.26 18.15 54.28
N ASP A 321 94.19 18.80 53.80
CA ASP A 321 94.27 20.05 53.01
C ASP A 321 94.21 21.32 53.89
N ASP A 322 94.18 21.19 55.22
CA ASP A 322 94.15 22.31 56.21
C ASP A 322 95.47 22.46 57.02
N GLU A 323 96.60 21.90 56.54
CA GLU A 323 97.96 22.23 57.04
C GLU A 323 98.97 22.48 55.91
#